data_AF-A0A4Y8Y5A7-F1
#
_entry.id   AF-A0A4Y8Y5A7-F1
#
_cell.length_a   1.000
_cell.length_b   1.000
_cell.length_c   1.000
_cell.angle_alpha   90.00
_cell.angle_beta   90.00
_cell.angle_gamma   90.00
#
_symmetry.space_group_name_H-M   'P 1'
#
loop_
_entity.id
_entity.type
_entity.pdbx_description
1 polymer ?
#
loop_
_entity_poly.entity_id
_entity_poly.type
_entity_poly.pdbx_seq_one_letter_code
_entity_poly.pdbx_strand_id
1 'polypeptide(L)'
;MNGREGTAHLEWWANPSTCLVRIPVRVTSAPGGAAWNAALSPGIDGEGRESVQDLIDADPFCTLHFDDGSAVNVEAAQSGDVNYLWLRVVLAPDSGV
;
A
#
# COMPACT_ATOMS: atom_id res chain seq x y z
N MET A 1 11.19 11.75 -15.43
CA MET A 1 10.94 11.44 -14.01
C MET A 1 11.02 9.93 -13.89
N ASN A 2 12.15 9.44 -13.37
CA ASN A 2 12.44 8.01 -13.32
C ASN A 2 11.53 7.39 -12.26
N GLY A 3 10.73 6.40 -12.63
CA GLY A 3 9.84 5.73 -11.68
C GLY A 3 10.66 5.20 -10.51
N ARG A 4 10.26 5.56 -9.29
CA ARG A 4 10.79 4.89 -8.10
C ARG A 4 10.27 3.45 -8.13
N GLU A 5 11.16 2.54 -8.47
CA GLU A 5 11.03 1.11 -8.24
C GLU A 5 11.76 0.81 -6.93
N GLY A 6 11.05 0.29 -5.93
CA GLY A 6 11.62 0.09 -4.61
C GLY A 6 10.92 -1.00 -3.82
N THR A 7 11.65 -1.60 -2.90
CA THR A 7 11.07 -2.50 -1.89
C THR A 7 10.46 -1.66 -0.78
N ALA A 8 9.25 -2.00 -0.38
CA ALA A 8 8.53 -1.35 0.69
C ALA A 8 7.72 -2.39 1.48
N HIS A 9 7.19 -1.98 2.62
CA HIS A 9 6.22 -2.74 3.37
C HIS A 9 4.91 -1.96 3.39
N LEU A 10 3.82 -2.63 3.01
CA LEU A 10 2.48 -2.10 3.16
C LEU A 10 1.94 -2.57 4.51
N GLU A 11 1.56 -1.63 5.35
CA GLU A 11 1.05 -1.86 6.69
C GLU A 11 -0.42 -1.41 6.75
N TRP A 12 -1.29 -2.30 7.17
CA TRP A 12 -2.71 -2.01 7.40
C TRP A 12 -2.95 -1.86 8.89
N TRP A 13 -3.69 -0.83 9.27
CA TRP A 13 -3.88 -0.44 10.65
C TRP A 13 -5.37 -0.29 10.97
N ALA A 14 -5.82 -0.92 12.05
CA ALA A 14 -7.18 -0.69 12.56
C ALA A 14 -7.32 0.71 13.17
N ASN A 15 -6.21 1.27 13.66
CA ASN A 15 -6.08 2.59 14.24
C ASN A 15 -4.58 2.96 14.27
N PRO A 16 -4.20 4.22 14.54
CA PRO A 16 -2.80 4.67 14.54
C PRO A 16 -1.85 3.92 15.50
N SER A 17 -2.35 3.01 16.34
CA SER A 17 -1.55 2.24 17.30
C SER A 17 -1.64 0.72 17.12
N THR A 18 -2.50 0.22 16.22
CA THR A 18 -2.74 -1.22 16.05
C THR A 18 -2.54 -1.64 14.60
N CYS A 19 -1.38 -2.24 14.31
CA CYS A 19 -1.08 -2.83 13.01
C CYS A 19 -1.76 -4.21 12.91
N LEU A 20 -2.62 -4.37 11.90
CA LEU A 20 -3.32 -5.62 11.61
C LEU A 20 -2.43 -6.58 10.83
N VAL A 21 -1.78 -6.06 9.80
CA VAL A 21 -0.91 -6.86 8.93
C VAL A 21 0.15 -5.98 8.29
N ARG A 22 1.32 -6.58 8.06
CA ARG A 22 2.45 -5.97 7.37
C ARG A 22 2.93 -6.91 6.27
N ILE A 23 2.93 -6.43 5.03
CA ILE A 23 3.24 -7.24 3.85
C ILE A 23 4.38 -6.60 3.07
N PRO A 24 5.44 -7.34 2.70
CA PRO A 24 6.46 -6.85 1.79
C PRO A 24 5.89 -6.71 0.37
N VAL A 25 6.05 -5.53 -0.21
CA VAL A 25 5.61 -5.20 -1.56
C VAL A 25 6.73 -4.57 -2.37
N ARG A 26 6.68 -4.72 -3.69
CA ARG A 26 7.52 -3.94 -4.61
C ARG A 26 6.67 -2.86 -5.24
N VAL A 27 7.04 -1.61 -5.02
CA VAL A 27 6.30 -0.46 -5.56
C VAL A 27 6.96 0.06 -6.82
N THR A 28 6.14 0.34 -7.82
CA THR A 28 6.52 0.97 -9.08
C THR A 28 5.65 2.19 -9.28
N SER A 29 6.26 3.31 -9.67
CA SER A 29 5.51 4.55 -9.97
C SER A 29 4.59 4.37 -11.17
N ALA A 30 3.30 4.66 -10.98
CA ALA A 30 2.36 4.70 -12.08
C ALA A 30 2.62 5.92 -12.98
N PRO A 31 2.34 5.84 -14.28
CA PRO A 31 2.40 7.00 -15.17
C PRO A 31 1.47 8.10 -14.63
N GLY A 32 2.03 9.29 -14.36
CA GLY A 32 1.31 10.43 -13.76
C GLY A 32 1.65 10.71 -12.29
N GLY A 33 2.41 9.85 -11.61
CA GLY A 33 3.11 10.17 -10.35
C GLY A 33 2.28 10.28 -9.07
N ALA A 34 0.94 10.27 -9.16
CA ALA A 34 0.05 10.34 -7.99
C ALA A 34 -0.33 8.97 -7.38
N ALA A 35 0.12 7.87 -8.01
CA ALA A 35 -0.19 6.52 -7.58
C ALA A 35 1.00 5.57 -7.82
N TRP A 36 1.00 4.48 -7.08
CA TRP A 36 1.94 3.39 -7.20
C TRP A 36 1.22 2.08 -7.51
N ASN A 37 1.86 1.26 -8.33
CA ASN A 37 1.48 -0.14 -8.47
C ASN A 37 2.35 -0.95 -7.50
N ALA A 38 1.73 -1.67 -6.58
CA ALA A 38 2.41 -2.47 -5.57
C ALA A 38 2.23 -3.95 -5.88
N ALA A 39 3.32 -4.61 -6.27
CA ALA A 39 3.34 -6.05 -6.44
C ALA A 39 3.46 -6.73 -5.07
N LEU A 40 2.52 -7.60 -4.75
CA LEU A 40 2.61 -8.48 -3.59
C LEU A 40 3.77 -9.46 -3.78
N SER A 41 4.54 -9.71 -2.72
CA SER A 41 5.66 -10.64 -2.81
C SER A 41 5.18 -12.06 -3.18
N PRO A 42 5.91 -12.77 -4.06
CA PRO A 42 5.59 -14.16 -4.40
C PRO A 42 5.74 -15.02 -3.13
N GLY A 43 4.61 -15.47 -2.58
CA GLY A 43 4.57 -16.15 -1.28
C GLY A 43 3.29 -15.89 -0.49
N ILE A 44 2.45 -14.93 -0.90
CA ILE A 44 1.08 -14.85 -0.40
C ILE A 44 0.23 -15.94 -1.08
N ASP A 45 -0.11 -16.97 -0.31
CA ASP A 45 -1.06 -18.01 -0.68
C ASP A 45 -2.50 -17.45 -0.80
N GLY A 46 -3.41 -18.22 -1.38
CA GLY A 46 -4.80 -17.79 -1.64
C GLY A 46 -5.51 -17.19 -0.42
N GLU A 47 -5.31 -17.77 0.76
CA GLU A 47 -5.90 -17.30 2.02
C GLU A 47 -5.38 -15.92 2.44
N GLY A 48 -4.10 -15.64 2.19
CA GLY A 48 -3.52 -14.31 2.42
C GLY A 48 -4.03 -13.28 1.41
N ARG A 49 -4.39 -13.70 0.19
CA ARG A 49 -5.01 -12.81 -0.81
C ARG A 49 -6.45 -12.46 -0.43
N GLU A 50 -7.24 -13.44 0.03
CA GLU A 50 -8.59 -13.19 0.53
C GLU A 50 -8.56 -12.24 1.72
N SER A 51 -7.60 -12.42 2.63
CA SER A 51 -7.40 -11.51 3.76
C SER A 51 -7.07 -10.08 3.32
N VAL A 52 -6.26 -9.89 2.26
CA VAL A 52 -5.97 -8.57 1.70
C VAL A 52 -7.22 -7.93 1.08
N GLN A 53 -8.07 -8.72 0.43
CA GLN A 53 -9.32 -8.22 -0.15
C GLN A 53 -10.30 -7.74 0.94
N ASP A 54 -10.42 -8.50 2.03
CA ASP A 54 -11.25 -8.16 3.19
C ASP A 54 -10.74 -6.87 3.85
N LEU A 55 -9.42 -6.73 3.96
CA LEU A 55 -8.79 -5.50 4.43
C LEU A 55 -9.05 -4.32 3.50
N ILE A 56 -9.08 -4.48 2.18
CA ILE A 56 -9.42 -3.37 1.27
C ILE A 56 -10.89 -2.95 1.44
N ASP A 57 -11.80 -3.92 1.59
CA ASP A 57 -13.24 -3.64 1.79
C ASP A 57 -13.51 -2.91 3.12
N ALA A 58 -12.75 -3.25 4.17
CA ALA A 58 -12.86 -2.62 5.49
C ALA A 58 -12.35 -1.16 5.54
N ASP A 59 -11.71 -0.66 4.48
CA ASP A 59 -11.11 0.68 4.38
C ASP A 59 -10.26 1.11 5.61
N PRO A 60 -9.31 0.29 6.09
CA PRO A 60 -8.43 0.62 7.21
C PRO A 60 -7.34 1.61 6.76
N PHE A 61 -6.73 2.28 7.74
CA PHE A 61 -5.59 3.15 7.48
C PHE A 61 -4.42 2.35 6.93
N CYS A 62 -3.96 2.69 5.72
CA CYS A 62 -2.79 2.04 5.12
C CYS A 62 -1.59 2.98 5.09
N THR A 63 -0.43 2.44 5.44
CA THR A 63 0.85 3.16 5.41
C THR A 63 1.85 2.35 4.60
N LEU A 64 2.49 3.00 3.64
CA LEU A 64 3.56 2.44 2.85
C LEU A 64 4.91 2.89 3.42
N HIS A 65 5.68 1.93 3.92
CA HIS A 65 7.00 2.16 4.54
C HIS A 65 8.12 1.70 3.61
N PHE A 66 8.96 2.63 3.17
CA PHE A 66 10.10 2.38 2.29
C PHE A 66 11.33 1.95 3.10
N ASP A 67 12.25 1.21 2.46
CA ASP A 67 13.49 0.74 3.11
C ASP A 67 14.40 1.88 3.62
N ASP A 68 14.30 3.06 3.00
CA ASP A 68 14.97 4.30 3.40
C ASP A 68 14.44 4.88 4.74
N GLY A 69 13.42 4.26 5.35
CA GLY A 69 12.78 4.70 6.60
C GLY A 69 11.71 5.78 6.40
N SER A 70 11.46 6.18 5.15
CA SER A 70 10.34 7.06 4.79
C SER A 70 9.01 6.29 4.86
N ALA A 71 7.94 6.93 5.34
CA ALA A 71 6.60 6.35 5.36
C ALA A 71 5.57 7.33 4.77
N VAL A 72 4.58 6.81 4.04
CA VAL A 72 3.54 7.60 3.37
C VAL A 72 2.18 6.95 3.58
N ASN A 73 1.16 7.73 3.92
CA ASN A 73 -0.21 7.25 4.02
C ASN A 73 -0.77 7.04 2.61
N VAL A 74 -1.38 5.87 2.40
CA VAL A 74 -1.94 5.47 1.11
C VAL A 74 -3.33 4.89 1.27
N GLU A 75 -4.13 4.98 0.23
CA GLU A 75 -5.32 4.14 0.03
C GLU A 75 -4.90 2.96 -0.84
N ALA A 76 -5.25 1.74 -0.42
CA ALA A 76 -5.00 0.54 -1.19
C ALA A 76 -6.28 0.09 -1.89
N ALA A 77 -6.21 -0.16 -3.20
CA ALA A 77 -7.29 -0.72 -3.98
C ALA A 77 -6.81 -1.95 -4.76
N GLN A 78 -7.74 -2.85 -5.08
CA GLN A 78 -7.41 -4.01 -5.91
C GLN A 78 -6.99 -3.55 -7.31
N SER A 79 -5.84 -4.02 -7.79
CA SER A 79 -5.52 -3.90 -9.21
C SER A 79 -6.28 -5.00 -9.97
N GLY A 80 -6.53 -4.81 -11.27
CA GLY A 80 -7.18 -5.85 -12.09
C GLY A 80 -6.45 -7.20 -12.08
N ASP A 81 -5.19 -7.22 -11.64
CA ASP A 81 -4.44 -8.41 -11.29
C ASP A 81 -4.41 -8.63 -9.77
N VAL A 82 -4.76 -9.85 -9.35
CA VAL A 82 -4.77 -10.28 -7.93
C VAL A 82 -3.41 -10.25 -7.22
N ASN A 83 -2.32 -10.12 -7.97
CA ASN A 83 -0.96 -10.02 -7.44
C ASN A 83 -0.51 -8.56 -7.24
N TYR A 84 -1.34 -7.59 -7.64
CA TYR A 84 -1.01 -6.18 -7.60
C TYR A 84 -2.10 -5.40 -6.87
N LEU A 85 -1.66 -4.36 -6.17
CA LEU A 85 -2.51 -3.37 -5.55
C LEU A 85 -2.22 -2.01 -6.17
N TRP A 86 -3.27 -1.22 -6.33
CA TRP A 86 -3.14 0.18 -6.66
C TRP A 86 -3.08 0.98 -5.37
N LEU A 87 -1.98 1.72 -5.17
CA LEU A 87 -1.79 2.56 -4.00
C LEU A 87 -1.90 4.02 -4.41
N ARG A 88 -2.82 4.74 -3.80
CA ARG A 88 -2.98 6.18 -4.00
C ARG A 88 -2.45 6.91 -2.79
N VAL A 89 -1.62 7.94 -3.00
CA VAL A 89 -1.15 8.77 -1.88
C VAL A 89 -2.32 9.55 -1.30
N VAL A 90 -2.55 9.37 0.00
CA VAL A 90 -3.43 10.24 0.77
C VAL A 90 -2.57 11.37 1.29
N LEU A 91 -2.66 12.52 0.65
CA LEU A 91 -2.20 13.74 1.29
C LEU A 91 -3.08 13.92 2.52
N ALA A 92 -2.49 13.92 3.71
CA ALA A 92 -3.20 14.39 4.89
C ALA A 92 -3.85 15.72 4.51
N PRO A 93 -5.15 15.93 4.81
CA PRO A 93 -5.77 17.21 4.50
C PRO A 93 -4.86 18.29 5.07
N ASP A 94 -4.45 19.22 4.20
CA ASP A 94 -3.68 20.40 4.57
C ASP A 94 -4.30 20.89 5.87
N SER A 95 -3.57 20.74 6.98
CA SER A 95 -4.02 21.27 8.25
C SER A 95 -3.90 22.78 8.08
N GLY A 96 -4.95 23.34 7.50
CA GLY A 96 -5.05 24.75 7.17
C GLY A 96 -4.79 25.53 8.44
N VAL A 97 -3.67 26.24 8.41
CA VAL A 97 -3.30 27.27 9.40
C VAL A 97 -4.29 28.43 9.35
#